data_AF-A0A0C2B448-F1
#
_entry.id   AF-A0A0C2B448-F1
#
_cell.length_a   1.000
_cell.length_b   1.000
_cell.length_c   1.000
_cell.angle_alpha   90.00
_cell.angle_beta   90.00
_cell.angle_gamma   90.00
#
_symmetry.space_group_name_H-M   'P 1'
#
loop_
_entity.id
_entity.type
_entity.pdbx_description
1 polymer ?
#
loop_
_entity_poly.entity_id
_entity_poly.type
_entity_poly.pdbx_seq_one_letter_code
_entity_poly.pdbx_strand_id
1 'polypeptide(L)'
;ASAAERLGGAYAPYAAIARHYPGDPGVIAAMLLNHVQLQPGEALFLGAGVPHAYLGGLGVEIMANSDNVLRCGLTPKHVDVDELLRIVRFEAAAPDILRPEAAASGEEIYDTPIDEFRLSRHTLAPGAAPRDLTSDAPQILACTAGAPRANDLALTPGGSVFVPAGENAELTGTGTVFRATVVV
;
A
#
# COMPACT_ATOMS: atom_id res chain seq x y z
N ALA A 1 -3.63 21.13 22.50
CA ALA A 1 -4.60 21.59 21.47
C ALA A 1 -4.20 22.93 20.85
N SER A 2 -4.12 24.05 21.61
CA SER A 2 -3.82 25.39 21.03
C SER A 2 -2.42 25.52 20.40
N ALA A 3 -1.42 24.80 20.90
CA ALA A 3 -0.09 24.77 20.28
C ALA A 3 -0.10 24.12 18.88
N ALA A 4 -0.94 23.10 18.68
CA ALA A 4 -1.10 22.38 17.42
C ALA A 4 -1.89 23.19 16.36
N GLU A 5 -2.72 24.15 16.78
CA GLU A 5 -3.44 25.07 15.86
C GLU A 5 -2.55 26.16 15.28
N ARG A 6 -1.46 26.51 15.97
CA ARG A 6 -0.50 27.51 15.49
C ARG A 6 0.56 26.91 14.56
N LEU A 7 0.73 25.60 14.57
CA LEU A 7 1.70 24.88 13.75
C LEU A 7 1.09 24.60 12.37
N GLY A 8 1.49 25.40 11.38
CA GLY A 8 1.20 25.18 9.96
C GLY A 8 2.40 24.58 9.21
N GLY A 9 2.21 24.32 7.92
CA GLY A 9 3.27 23.80 7.04
C GLY A 9 3.72 22.39 7.42
N ALA A 10 5.04 22.17 7.53
CA ALA A 10 5.64 20.86 7.74
C ALA A 10 5.21 20.16 9.05
N TYR A 11 4.67 20.90 10.01
CA TYR A 11 4.26 20.35 11.31
C TYR A 11 2.77 20.02 11.42
N ALA A 12 1.97 20.35 10.41
CA ALA A 12 0.53 20.08 10.40
C ALA A 12 0.18 18.59 10.60
N PRO A 13 0.91 17.61 10.04
CA PRO A 13 0.64 16.19 10.27
C PRO A 13 0.80 15.80 11.75
N TYR A 14 1.89 16.23 12.40
CA TYR A 14 2.13 15.91 13.82
C TYR A 14 1.14 16.60 14.76
N ALA A 15 0.71 17.82 14.40
CA ALA A 15 -0.39 18.50 15.07
C ALA A 15 -1.71 17.69 14.98
N ALA A 16 -2.00 17.09 13.83
CA ALA A 16 -3.16 16.21 13.66
C ALA A 16 -3.01 14.91 14.48
N ILE A 17 -1.84 14.27 14.45
CA ILE A 17 -1.54 13.08 15.27
C ILE A 17 -1.75 13.40 16.76
N ALA A 18 -1.19 14.51 17.26
CA ALA A 18 -1.33 14.90 18.67
C ALA A 18 -2.78 15.23 19.08
N ARG A 19 -3.64 15.64 18.15
CA ARG A 19 -5.08 15.80 18.41
C ARG A 19 -5.79 14.45 18.51
N HIS A 20 -5.41 13.48 17.69
CA HIS A 20 -6.01 12.14 17.69
C HIS A 20 -5.51 11.27 18.85
N TYR A 21 -4.25 11.46 19.25
CA TYR A 21 -3.59 10.74 20.35
C TYR A 21 -3.07 11.72 21.42
N PRO A 22 -3.94 12.40 22.19
CA PRO A 22 -3.52 13.37 23.19
C PRO A 22 -2.66 12.72 24.28
N GLY A 23 -1.43 13.22 24.45
CA GLY A 23 -0.51 12.76 25.49
C GLY A 23 0.26 11.47 25.16
N ASP A 24 0.08 10.90 23.96
CA ASP A 24 0.81 9.71 23.52
C ASP A 24 2.28 10.06 23.19
N PRO A 25 3.28 9.38 23.79
CA PRO A 25 4.68 9.67 23.53
C PRO A 25 5.11 9.34 22.08
N GLY A 26 4.35 8.50 21.37
CA GLY A 26 4.53 8.17 19.96
C GLY A 26 4.44 9.38 19.03
N VAL A 27 3.85 10.50 19.47
CA VAL A 27 3.92 11.77 18.72
C VAL A 27 5.36 12.22 18.52
N ILE A 28 6.21 12.05 19.54
CA ILE A 28 7.65 12.40 19.45
C ILE A 28 8.38 11.43 18.53
N ALA A 29 8.07 10.14 18.63
CA ALA A 29 8.64 9.14 17.72
C ALA A 29 8.26 9.43 16.26
N ALA A 30 7.00 9.80 15.99
CA ALA A 30 6.54 10.16 14.66
C ALA A 30 7.29 11.37 14.08
N MET A 31 7.69 12.35 14.92
CA MET A 31 8.48 13.50 14.47
C MET A 31 9.91 13.13 14.05
N LEU A 32 10.40 11.94 14.40
CA LEU A 32 11.69 11.41 13.96
C LEU A 32 11.59 10.66 12.63
N LEU A 33 10.38 10.34 12.17
CA LEU A 33 10.13 9.60 10.93
C LEU A 33 9.87 10.56 9.77
N ASN A 34 10.10 10.08 8.55
CA ASN A 34 9.76 10.83 7.35
C ASN A 34 8.24 10.93 7.21
N HIS A 35 7.71 12.15 7.09
CA HIS A 35 6.34 12.37 6.65
C HIS A 35 6.28 12.28 5.13
N VAL A 36 5.64 11.22 4.61
CA VAL A 36 5.53 10.95 3.17
C VAL A 36 4.10 11.14 2.71
N GLN A 37 3.92 11.84 1.59
CA GLN A 37 2.63 11.98 0.91
C GLN A 37 2.73 11.38 -0.49
N LEU A 38 2.09 10.23 -0.68
CA LEU A 38 2.05 9.54 -1.97
C LEU A 38 0.98 10.15 -2.88
N GLN A 39 1.33 10.35 -4.15
CA GLN A 39 0.37 10.64 -5.22
C GLN A 39 -0.29 9.35 -5.70
N PRO A 40 -1.50 9.43 -6.30
CA PRO A 40 -2.16 8.26 -6.88
C PRO A 40 -1.24 7.50 -7.85
N GLY A 41 -0.99 6.22 -7.54
CA GLY A 41 -0.12 5.35 -8.32
C GLY A 41 1.31 5.23 -7.81
N GLU A 42 1.75 6.09 -6.90
CA GLU A 42 3.00 5.91 -6.15
C GLU A 42 2.78 4.88 -5.02
N ALA A 43 3.86 4.19 -4.63
CA ALA A 43 3.84 3.23 -3.53
C ALA A 43 5.09 3.37 -2.64
N LEU A 44 5.05 2.68 -1.50
CA LEU A 44 6.20 2.47 -0.63
C LEU A 44 6.30 0.99 -0.32
N PHE A 45 7.53 0.48 -0.29
CA PHE A 45 7.83 -0.81 0.32
C PHE A 45 8.28 -0.61 1.77
N LEU A 46 7.65 -1.34 2.69
CA LEU A 46 7.92 -1.24 4.12
C LEU A 46 8.53 -2.55 4.61
N GLY A 47 9.86 -2.60 4.62
CA GLY A 47 10.59 -3.77 5.11
C GLY A 47 10.43 -3.98 6.62
N ALA A 48 10.74 -5.19 7.08
CA ALA A 48 10.74 -5.54 8.51
C ALA A 48 11.60 -4.55 9.33
N GLY A 49 11.21 -4.23 10.56
CA GLY A 49 11.99 -3.36 11.45
C GLY A 49 12.00 -1.87 11.08
N VAL A 50 11.19 -1.43 10.12
CA VAL A 50 10.98 -0.01 9.78
C VAL A 50 9.70 0.49 10.46
N PRO A 51 9.78 1.39 11.45
CA PRO A 51 8.60 2.01 12.03
C PRO A 51 7.85 2.84 10.99
N HIS A 52 6.53 2.67 10.92
CA HIS A 52 5.67 3.41 10.01
C HIS A 52 4.25 3.55 10.59
N ALA A 53 3.52 4.55 10.09
CA ALA A 53 2.11 4.76 10.43
C ALA A 53 1.39 5.41 9.25
N TYR A 54 0.23 4.87 8.88
CA TYR A 54 -0.65 5.51 7.91
C TYR A 54 -1.50 6.57 8.60
N LEU A 55 -1.40 7.82 8.13
CA LEU A 55 -2.05 8.96 8.77
C LEU A 55 -3.42 9.31 8.15
N GLY A 56 -3.59 9.02 6.85
CA GLY A 56 -4.84 9.27 6.13
C GLY A 56 -4.69 9.09 4.63
N GLY A 57 -5.83 8.96 3.94
CA GLY A 57 -5.92 8.69 2.51
C GLY A 57 -6.52 7.31 2.21
N LEU A 58 -6.44 6.92 0.94
CA LEU A 58 -6.84 5.61 0.44
C LEU A 58 -5.67 5.01 -0.33
N GLY A 59 -5.32 3.77 -0.04
CA GLY A 59 -4.27 3.02 -0.73
C GLY A 59 -4.67 1.55 -0.89
N VAL A 60 -3.96 0.86 -1.77
CA VAL A 60 -3.98 -0.61 -1.85
C VAL A 60 -2.78 -1.10 -1.07
N GLU A 61 -3.03 -2.00 -0.12
CA GLU A 61 -2.00 -2.63 0.70
C GLU A 61 -1.98 -4.13 0.42
N ILE A 62 -0.78 -4.67 0.31
CA ILE A 62 -0.50 -6.10 0.20
C ILE A 62 0.65 -6.43 1.15
N MET A 63 0.55 -7.57 1.81
CA MET A 63 1.52 -8.01 2.80
C MET A 63 1.68 -9.52 2.69
N ALA A 64 2.81 -10.03 3.20
CA ALA A 64 2.91 -11.46 3.51
C ALA A 64 1.86 -11.83 4.58
N ASN A 65 1.50 -13.12 4.65
CA ASN A 65 0.52 -13.62 5.62
C ASN A 65 1.09 -13.57 7.05
N SER A 66 1.01 -12.41 7.70
CA SER A 66 1.44 -12.18 9.08
C SER A 66 0.61 -11.10 9.74
N ASP A 67 0.24 -11.34 10.99
CA ASP A 67 -0.39 -10.34 11.87
C ASP A 67 0.55 -9.88 13.00
N ASN A 68 1.86 -10.14 12.84
CA ASN A 68 2.86 -9.74 13.84
C ASN A 68 3.08 -8.23 13.78
N VAL A 69 2.58 -7.51 14.79
CA VAL A 69 2.71 -6.06 14.88
C VAL A 69 3.31 -5.66 16.23
N LEU A 70 4.53 -5.13 16.19
CA LEU A 70 5.10 -4.34 17.29
C LEU A 70 4.71 -2.89 17.13
N ARG A 71 4.10 -2.32 18.16
CA ARG A 71 3.60 -0.94 18.13
C ARG A 71 4.69 0.01 18.62
N CYS A 72 4.77 1.18 18.01
CA CYS A 72 5.74 2.24 18.35
C CYS A 72 5.07 3.48 18.98
N GLY A 73 3.85 3.32 19.50
CA GLY A 73 3.00 4.41 19.99
C GLY A 73 1.81 4.68 19.07
N LEU A 74 1.16 5.84 19.25
CA LEU A 74 -0.08 6.22 18.56
C LEU A 74 -1.18 5.16 18.74
N THR A 75 -1.30 4.67 19.97
CA THR A 75 -2.17 3.52 20.24
C THR A 75 -2.51 3.42 21.72
N PRO A 76 -3.75 3.03 22.08
CA PRO A 76 -4.08 2.65 23.45
C PRO A 76 -3.70 1.19 23.77
N LYS A 77 -3.22 0.42 22.78
CA LYS A 77 -2.89 -1.01 22.93
C LYS A 77 -1.51 -1.18 23.57
N HIS A 78 -1.18 -2.43 23.91
CA HIS A 78 0.14 -2.78 24.46
C HIS A 78 1.28 -2.40 23.51
N VAL A 79 2.33 -1.82 24.10
CA VAL A 79 3.61 -1.47 23.48
C VAL A 79 4.71 -2.20 24.25
N ASP A 80 5.37 -3.15 23.58
CA ASP A 80 6.55 -3.83 24.11
C ASP A 80 7.79 -3.02 23.71
N VAL A 81 8.25 -2.17 24.63
CA VAL A 81 9.34 -1.21 24.37
C VAL A 81 10.68 -1.92 24.20
N ASP A 82 10.98 -2.92 25.03
CA ASP A 82 12.26 -3.62 25.00
C ASP A 82 12.41 -4.40 23.68
N GLU A 83 11.34 -5.08 23.25
CA GLU A 83 11.33 -5.80 21.99
C GLU A 83 11.37 -4.86 20.77
N LEU A 84 10.66 -3.72 20.85
CA LEU A 84 10.72 -2.69 19.82
C LEU A 84 12.16 -2.18 19.62
N LEU A 85 12.85 -1.83 20.70
CA LEU A 85 14.24 -1.34 20.64
C LEU A 85 15.20 -2.40 20.11
N ARG A 86 14.89 -3.69 20.26
CA ARG A 86 15.69 -4.80 19.75
C ARG A 86 15.52 -5.01 18.23
N ILE A 87 14.32 -4.79 17.70
CA ILE A 87 13.97 -5.13 16.30
C ILE A 87 14.08 -3.94 15.35
N VAL A 88 13.83 -2.71 15.84
CA VAL A 88 13.88 -1.52 14.99
C VAL A 88 15.29 -1.29 14.45
N ARG A 89 15.39 -1.00 13.15
CA ARG A 89 16.62 -0.52 12.55
C ARG A 89 16.71 1.00 12.70
N PHE A 90 17.64 1.47 13.53
CA PHE A 90 17.89 2.90 13.78
C PHE A 90 18.83 3.50 12.74
N GLU A 91 18.43 3.45 11.47
CA GLU A 91 19.19 4.00 10.35
C GLU A 91 18.34 5.05 9.63
N ALA A 92 18.91 6.24 9.44
CA ALA A 92 18.24 7.29 8.68
C ALA A 92 18.29 6.95 7.19
N ALA A 93 17.12 6.92 6.55
CA ALA A 93 16.99 6.71 5.12
C ALA A 93 15.98 7.69 4.54
N ALA A 94 16.21 8.12 3.30
CA ALA A 94 15.18 8.80 2.52
C ALA A 94 14.09 7.78 2.15
N PRO A 95 12.80 8.18 2.14
CA PRO A 95 11.73 7.30 1.69
C PRO A 95 11.90 7.03 0.20
N ASP A 96 11.92 5.75 -0.18
CA ASP A 96 12.03 5.35 -1.58
C ASP A 96 10.63 5.20 -2.19
N ILE A 97 10.20 6.22 -2.92
CA ILE A 97 8.88 6.25 -3.55
C ILE A 97 8.92 5.42 -4.82
N LEU A 98 8.27 4.26 -4.76
CA LEU A 98 8.13 3.35 -5.89
C LEU A 98 7.13 3.91 -6.89
N ARG A 99 7.53 3.90 -8.16
CA ARG A 99 6.66 4.16 -9.31
C ARG A 99 6.67 2.90 -10.16
N PRO A 100 5.49 2.41 -10.58
CA PRO A 100 5.44 1.12 -11.22
C PRO A 100 6.01 1.20 -12.63
N GLU A 101 6.72 0.15 -13.04
CA GLU A 101 7.33 0.06 -14.36
C GLU A 101 6.36 -0.58 -15.34
N ALA A 102 6.12 0.08 -16.48
CA ALA A 102 5.21 -0.42 -17.50
C ALA A 102 5.88 -1.49 -18.37
N ALA A 103 5.36 -2.72 -18.33
CA ALA A 103 5.69 -3.79 -19.24
C ALA A 103 5.00 -3.62 -20.61
N ALA A 104 5.53 -4.26 -21.65
CA ALA A 104 4.92 -4.28 -22.98
C ALA A 104 3.49 -4.86 -22.99
N SER A 105 3.14 -5.69 -22.00
CA SER A 105 1.78 -6.21 -21.78
C SER A 105 0.78 -5.14 -21.32
N GLY A 106 1.24 -3.95 -20.92
CA GLY A 106 0.43 -2.92 -20.27
C GLY A 106 0.19 -3.18 -18.78
N GLU A 107 0.96 -4.09 -18.18
CA GLU A 107 1.07 -4.28 -16.72
C GLU A 107 2.07 -3.27 -16.16
N GLU A 108 1.68 -2.55 -15.11
CA GLU A 108 2.57 -1.65 -14.37
C GLU A 108 2.96 -2.31 -13.05
N ILE A 109 4.23 -2.68 -12.89
CA ILE A 109 4.70 -3.54 -11.79
C ILE A 109 5.33 -2.70 -10.69
N TYR A 110 4.93 -2.94 -9.43
CA TYR A 110 5.60 -2.38 -8.26
C TYR A 110 6.71 -3.34 -7.82
N ASP A 111 7.95 -3.04 -8.18
CA ASP A 111 9.09 -3.90 -7.84
C ASP A 111 9.43 -3.83 -6.35
N THR A 112 9.62 -4.98 -5.72
CA THR A 112 9.88 -5.12 -4.28
C THR A 112 10.84 -6.28 -4.02
N PRO A 113 11.77 -6.18 -3.06
CA PRO A 113 12.80 -7.19 -2.82
C PRO A 113 12.29 -8.36 -1.95
N ILE A 114 11.19 -9.00 -2.35
CA ILE A 114 10.53 -10.10 -1.64
C ILE A 114 9.94 -11.11 -2.62
N ASP A 115 9.67 -12.33 -2.14
CA ASP A 115 9.15 -13.43 -2.97
C ASP A 115 7.68 -13.76 -2.67
N GLU A 116 7.17 -13.34 -1.51
CA GLU A 116 5.86 -13.71 -0.99
C GLU A 116 4.70 -13.16 -1.82
N PHE A 117 4.88 -12.02 -2.48
CA PHE A 117 3.87 -11.41 -3.32
C PHE A 117 4.46 -10.53 -4.42
N ARG A 118 3.66 -10.31 -5.46
CA ARG A 118 3.87 -9.33 -6.52
C ARG A 118 2.61 -8.50 -6.67
N LEU A 119 2.78 -7.17 -6.69
CA LEU A 119 1.70 -6.23 -6.94
C LEU A 119 1.93 -5.55 -8.30
N SER A 120 0.88 -5.51 -9.11
CA SER A 120 0.87 -4.75 -10.35
C SER A 120 -0.47 -4.05 -10.55
N ARG A 121 -0.52 -3.17 -11.53
CA ARG A 121 -1.72 -2.40 -11.89
C ARG A 121 -1.93 -2.43 -13.40
N HIS A 122 -3.20 -2.49 -13.79
CA HIS A 122 -3.64 -2.28 -15.16
C HIS A 122 -4.53 -1.04 -15.22
N THR A 123 -4.19 -0.10 -16.09
CA THR A 123 -5.01 1.07 -16.41
C THR A 123 -5.57 0.92 -17.82
N LEU A 124 -6.88 0.75 -17.91
CA LEU A 124 -7.61 0.53 -19.16
C LEU A 124 -8.31 1.82 -19.60
N ALA A 125 -7.81 2.42 -20.67
CA ALA A 125 -8.47 3.54 -21.34
C ALA A 125 -9.68 3.06 -22.17
N PRO A 126 -10.65 3.94 -22.48
CA PRO A 126 -11.71 3.62 -23.44
C PRO A 126 -11.14 3.08 -24.77
N GLY A 127 -11.62 1.91 -25.18
CA GLY A 127 -11.14 1.23 -26.40
C GLY A 127 -9.79 0.53 -26.27
N ALA A 128 -9.24 0.39 -25.05
CA ALA A 128 -8.06 -0.42 -24.83
C ALA A 128 -8.28 -1.87 -25.28
N ALA A 129 -7.23 -2.47 -25.85
CA ALA A 129 -7.25 -3.89 -26.17
C ALA A 129 -7.39 -4.74 -24.90
N PRO A 130 -8.04 -5.93 -24.99
CA PRO A 130 -8.06 -6.88 -23.89
C PRO A 130 -6.66 -7.23 -23.38
N ARG A 131 -6.55 -7.49 -22.07
CA ARG A 131 -5.32 -7.96 -21.43
C ARG A 131 -5.47 -9.43 -21.05
N ASP A 132 -4.61 -10.27 -21.58
CA ASP A 132 -4.46 -11.65 -21.11
C ASP A 132 -3.70 -11.64 -19.78
N LEU A 133 -4.35 -12.12 -18.73
CA LEU A 133 -3.84 -12.25 -17.36
C LEU A 133 -3.67 -13.72 -16.97
N THR A 134 -3.80 -14.67 -17.89
CA THR A 134 -3.56 -16.09 -17.59
C THR A 134 -2.15 -16.29 -17.04
N SER A 135 -2.08 -17.01 -15.93
CA SER A 135 -0.83 -17.23 -15.19
C SER A 135 -0.90 -18.55 -14.44
N ASP A 136 0.25 -19.20 -14.28
CA ASP A 136 0.41 -20.41 -13.46
C ASP A 136 0.41 -20.11 -11.94
N ALA A 137 0.24 -18.84 -11.56
CA ALA A 137 0.10 -18.39 -10.18
C ALA A 137 -1.35 -17.95 -9.87
N PRO A 138 -1.83 -18.13 -8.62
CA PRO A 138 -3.11 -17.58 -8.20
C PRO A 138 -3.08 -16.06 -8.17
N GLN A 139 -4.24 -15.44 -8.40
CA GLN A 139 -4.33 -14.00 -8.56
C GLN A 139 -5.57 -13.44 -7.85
N ILE A 140 -5.46 -12.24 -7.32
CA ILE A 140 -6.60 -11.42 -6.90
C ILE A 140 -6.58 -10.16 -7.76
N LEU A 141 -7.69 -9.90 -8.45
CA LEU A 141 -7.92 -8.67 -9.21
C LEU A 141 -8.85 -7.77 -8.39
N ALA A 142 -8.40 -6.57 -8.05
CA ALA A 142 -9.15 -5.60 -7.27
C ALA A 142 -9.37 -4.31 -8.07
N CYS A 143 -10.63 -3.98 -8.35
CA CYS A 143 -10.99 -2.77 -9.08
C CYS A 143 -11.00 -1.56 -8.13
N THR A 144 -10.31 -0.49 -8.50
CA THR A 144 -10.27 0.77 -7.74
C THR A 144 -10.92 1.93 -8.48
N ALA A 145 -11.12 1.83 -9.79
CA ALA A 145 -11.80 2.84 -10.60
C ALA A 145 -12.43 2.22 -11.87
N GLY A 146 -13.48 2.85 -12.39
CA GLY A 146 -14.11 2.47 -13.66
C GLY A 146 -15.08 1.28 -13.52
N ALA A 147 -15.24 0.54 -14.62
CA ALA A 147 -16.10 -0.63 -14.72
C ALA A 147 -15.46 -1.72 -15.60
N PRO A 148 -14.30 -2.27 -15.21
CA PRO A 148 -13.65 -3.34 -15.95
C PRO A 148 -14.42 -4.66 -15.80
N ARG A 149 -14.11 -5.62 -16.67
CA ARG A 149 -14.60 -7.01 -16.56
C ARG A 149 -13.42 -7.96 -16.57
N ALA A 150 -13.46 -8.96 -15.70
CA ALA A 150 -12.59 -10.13 -15.77
C ALA A 150 -13.41 -11.29 -16.33
N ASN A 151 -13.13 -11.69 -17.57
CA ASN A 151 -14.01 -12.55 -18.37
C ASN A 151 -15.46 -12.00 -18.35
N ASP A 152 -16.40 -12.77 -17.83
CA ASP A 152 -17.81 -12.41 -17.71
C ASP A 152 -18.19 -11.68 -16.41
N LEU A 153 -17.25 -11.52 -15.49
CA LEU A 153 -17.49 -10.91 -14.20
C LEU A 153 -17.25 -9.40 -14.27
N ALA A 154 -18.31 -8.63 -14.10
CA ALA A 154 -18.20 -7.17 -13.98
C ALA A 154 -17.65 -6.78 -12.61
N LEU A 155 -16.69 -5.86 -12.59
CA LEU A 155 -16.11 -5.30 -11.38
C LEU A 155 -16.48 -3.82 -11.28
N THR A 156 -16.83 -3.39 -10.08
CA THR A 156 -17.00 -1.97 -9.72
C THR A 156 -15.90 -1.57 -8.73
N PRO A 157 -15.66 -0.28 -8.48
CA PRO A 157 -14.68 0.15 -7.48
C PRO A 157 -14.98 -0.47 -6.12
N GLY A 158 -13.99 -1.14 -5.52
CA GLY A 158 -14.11 -1.93 -4.30
C GLY A 158 -14.47 -3.41 -4.53
N GLY A 159 -14.84 -3.79 -5.74
CA GLY A 159 -15.06 -5.18 -6.15
C GLY A 159 -13.75 -5.90 -6.44
N SER A 160 -13.72 -7.20 -6.16
CA SER A 160 -12.58 -8.06 -6.46
C SER A 160 -13.00 -9.45 -6.92
N VAL A 161 -12.09 -10.14 -7.60
CA VAL A 161 -12.25 -11.53 -8.03
C VAL A 161 -10.95 -12.30 -7.80
N PHE A 162 -11.09 -13.56 -7.41
CA PHE A 162 -9.99 -14.51 -7.35
C PHE A 162 -9.90 -15.29 -8.68
N VAL A 163 -8.70 -15.41 -9.22
CA VAL A 163 -8.40 -16.18 -10.43
C VAL A 163 -7.45 -17.32 -10.03
N PRO A 164 -7.89 -18.58 -10.11
CA PRO A 164 -7.03 -19.74 -9.89
C PRO A 164 -5.84 -19.79 -10.85
N ALA A 165 -4.76 -20.44 -10.41
CA ALA A 165 -3.62 -20.75 -11.26
C ALA A 165 -4.03 -21.59 -12.48
N GLY A 166 -3.52 -21.23 -13.65
CA GLY A 166 -3.79 -21.88 -14.94
C GLY A 166 -5.16 -21.57 -15.54
N GLU A 167 -6.01 -20.79 -14.87
CA GLU A 167 -7.31 -20.40 -15.41
C GLU A 167 -7.18 -19.32 -16.49
N ASN A 168 -8.02 -19.41 -17.52
CA ASN A 168 -8.08 -18.36 -18.53
C ASN A 168 -8.63 -17.07 -17.91
N ALA A 169 -7.93 -15.95 -18.07
CA ALA A 169 -8.35 -14.68 -17.50
C ALA A 169 -8.06 -13.54 -18.47
N GLU A 170 -9.12 -12.91 -18.97
CA GLU A 170 -9.04 -11.73 -19.82
C GLU A 170 -9.62 -10.52 -19.08
N LEU A 171 -8.86 -9.42 -19.04
CA LEU A 171 -9.32 -8.15 -18.49
C LEU A 171 -9.71 -7.19 -19.61
N THR A 172 -10.93 -6.69 -19.56
CA THR A 172 -11.51 -5.76 -20.54
C THR A 172 -12.23 -4.58 -19.87
N GLY A 173 -12.70 -3.63 -20.68
CA GLY A 173 -13.47 -2.48 -20.23
C GLY A 173 -12.60 -1.25 -19.97
N THR A 174 -12.97 -0.44 -18.97
CA THR A 174 -12.25 0.79 -18.62
C THR A 174 -12.10 0.90 -17.11
N GLY A 175 -10.96 1.42 -16.66
CA GLY A 175 -10.72 1.61 -15.24
C GLY A 175 -9.33 1.24 -14.78
N THR A 176 -9.19 1.10 -13.46
CA THR A 176 -7.94 0.73 -12.81
C THR A 176 -8.16 -0.54 -11.98
N VAL A 177 -7.34 -1.55 -12.25
CA VAL A 177 -7.35 -2.83 -11.53
C VAL A 177 -5.97 -3.09 -10.98
N PHE A 178 -5.88 -3.35 -9.68
CA PHE A 178 -4.68 -3.89 -9.05
C PHE A 178 -4.73 -5.41 -9.10
N ARG A 179 -3.59 -6.02 -9.39
CA ARG A 179 -3.39 -7.46 -9.46
C ARG A 179 -2.39 -7.85 -8.39
N ALA A 180 -2.82 -8.68 -7.45
CA ALA A 180 -1.98 -9.34 -6.47
C ALA A 180 -1.75 -10.79 -6.90
N THR A 181 -0.49 -11.23 -6.91
CA THR A 181 -0.10 -12.62 -7.18
C THR A 181 1.19 -12.94 -6.40
N VAL A 182 1.83 -14.08 -6.65
CA VAL A 182 3.13 -14.44 -6.07
C VAL A 182 4.26 -14.25 -7.08
N VAL A 183 5.49 -14.12 -6.60
CA VAL A 183 6.66 -14.12 -7.48
C VAL A 183 6.83 -15.55 -8.04
N VAL A 184 7.08 -15.67 -9.34
CA VAL A 184 7.27 -16.93 -10.09
C VAL A 184 8.60 -16.94 -10.81
#